data_AF-A0A354ZGB1-F1
#
_entry.id   AF-A0A354ZGB1-F1
#
_cell.length_a   1.000
_cell.length_b   1.000
_cell.length_c   1.000
_cell.angle_alpha   90.00
_cell.angle_beta   90.00
_cell.angle_gamma   90.00
#
_symmetry.space_group_name_H-M   'P 1'
#
loop_
_entity.id
_entity.type
_entity.pdbx_description
1 polymer ?
#
loop_
_entity_poly.entity_id
_entity_poly.type
_entity_poly.pdbx_seq_one_letter_code
_entity_poly.pdbx_strand_id
1 'polypeptide(L)' 'IGGFAAFRDEEMYQRALEWVIPFEGFATYGGMAGHDMEALAVGLGEVVNADYLEDRIGQIAYLA' A
#
# COMPACT_ATOMS: atom_id res chain seq x y z
N ILE A 1 -0.83 10.05 -3.71
CA ILE A 1 0.23 9.17 -3.16
C ILE A 1 -0.39 8.52 -1.93
N GLY A 2 -0.50 7.20 -1.92
CA GLY A 2 -1.16 6.43 -0.86
C GLY A 2 -0.25 5.33 -0.33
N GLY A 3 -0.48 4.90 0.91
CA GLY A 3 0.33 3.88 1.58
C GLY A 3 -0.44 3.22 2.71
N PHE A 4 0.05 2.07 3.15
CA PHE A 4 -0.51 1.35 4.29
C PHE A 4 0.63 0.71 5.09
N ALA A 5 0.39 0.49 6.37
CA ALA A 5 1.24 -0.31 7.23
C ALA A 5 0.49 -1.57 7.65
N ALA A 6 1.11 -2.73 7.45
CA ALA A 6 0.56 -4.02 7.86
C ALA A 6 1.47 -4.63 8.94
N PHE A 7 0.84 -5.10 10.02
CA PHE A 7 1.54 -5.70 11.16
C PHE A 7 1.09 -7.14 11.32
N ARG A 8 2.05 -8.04 11.61
CA ARG A 8 1.75 -9.42 11.99
C ARG A 8 1.42 -9.55 13.48
N ASP A 9 2.00 -8.66 14.29
CA ASP A 9 1.86 -8.65 15.73
C ASP A 9 0.86 -7.57 16.17
N GLU A 10 -0.06 -7.96 17.06
CA GLU A 10 -1.14 -7.10 17.52
C GLU A 10 -0.63 -5.98 18.43
N GLU A 11 0.39 -6.23 19.26
CA GLU A 11 0.95 -5.21 20.15
C GLU A 11 1.60 -4.08 19.34
N MET A 12 2.33 -4.43 18.28
CA MET A 12 2.87 -3.45 17.33
C MET A 12 1.76 -2.64 16.64
N TYR A 13 0.67 -3.29 16.24
CA TYR A 13 -0.48 -2.59 15.63
C TYR A 13 -1.07 -1.57 16.61
N GLN A 14 -1.33 -1.96 17.85
CA GLN A 14 -1.87 -1.05 18.88
C GLN A 14 -0.95 0.14 19.12
N ARG A 15 0.37 -0.10 19.21
CA ARG A 15 1.35 1.00 19.34
C ARG A 15 1.36 1.93 18.14
N ALA A 16 1.19 1.40 16.92
CA ALA A 16 1.11 2.23 15.72
C ALA A 16 -0.15 3.12 15.70
N LEU A 17 -1.27 2.66 16.26
CA LEU A 17 -2.51 3.44 16.35
C LEU A 17 -2.35 4.74 17.15
N GLU A 18 -1.49 4.74 18.19
CA GLU A 18 -1.16 5.94 18.97
C GLU A 18 -0.54 7.04 18.11
N TRP A 19 0.16 6.67 17.04
CA TRP A 19 0.81 7.60 16.11
C TRP A 19 -0.05 7.92 14.89
N VAL A 20 -0.79 6.96 14.34
CA VAL A 20 -1.55 7.22 13.09
C VAL A 20 -2.60 8.32 13.27
N ILE A 21 -3.29 8.36 14.41
CA ILE A 21 -4.38 9.30 14.68
C ILE A 21 -3.93 10.76 14.61
N PRO A 22 -2.86 11.20 15.30
CA PRO A 22 -2.42 12.59 15.25
C PRO A 22 -1.70 12.99 13.95
N PHE A 23 -1.07 12.04 13.23
CA PHE A 23 -0.19 12.37 12.10
C PHE A 23 -0.81 12.13 10.72
N GLU A 24 -1.68 11.12 10.58
CA GLU A 24 -2.23 10.70 9.29
C GLU A 24 -3.77 10.79 9.27
N GLY A 25 -4.43 10.42 10.37
CA GLY A 25 -5.88 10.40 10.50
C GLY A 25 -6.38 9.14 11.19
N PHE A 26 -7.70 8.93 11.22
CA PHE A 26 -8.26 7.76 11.90
C PHE A 26 -7.81 6.45 11.24
N ALA A 27 -7.73 5.38 12.04
CA ALA A 27 -7.17 4.08 11.65
C ALA A 27 -7.81 3.46 10.39
N THR A 28 -9.06 3.82 10.08
CA THR A 28 -9.81 3.26 8.96
C THR A 28 -9.54 3.93 7.62
N TYR A 29 -8.86 5.07 7.59
CA TYR A 29 -8.55 5.77 6.34
C TYR A 29 -7.12 6.33 6.27
N GLY A 30 -6.47 6.58 7.42
CA GLY A 30 -5.06 6.98 7.48
C GLY A 30 -4.71 8.18 6.58
N GLY A 31 -5.60 9.16 6.50
CA GLY A 31 -5.41 10.36 5.67
C GLY A 31 -5.78 10.21 4.20
N MET A 32 -6.13 9.00 3.74
CA MET A 32 -6.48 8.76 2.34
C MET A 32 -7.96 9.01 2.06
N ALA A 33 -8.25 9.53 0.86
CA ALA A 33 -9.61 9.55 0.36
C ALA A 33 -10.07 8.13 0.01
N GLY A 34 -11.37 7.87 0.10
CA GLY A 34 -11.94 6.53 -0.16
C GLY A 34 -11.59 5.96 -1.54
N HIS A 35 -11.56 6.81 -2.56
CA HIS A 35 -11.20 6.39 -3.92
C HIS A 35 -9.71 6.07 -4.07
N ASP A 36 -8.82 6.69 -3.28
CA ASP A 36 -7.40 6.37 -3.28
C ASP A 36 -7.14 5.01 -2.59
N MET A 37 -7.90 4.70 -1.54
CA MET A 37 -7.90 3.37 -0.92
C MET A 37 -8.33 2.29 -1.92
N GLU A 38 -9.39 2.55 -2.68
CA GLU A 38 -9.88 1.62 -3.71
C GLU A 38 -8.85 1.41 -4.82
N ALA A 39 -8.26 2.50 -5.34
CA ALA A 39 -7.23 2.41 -6.37
C ALA A 39 -6.00 1.62 -5.90
N LEU A 40 -5.59 1.80 -4.63
CA LEU A 40 -4.50 1.05 -4.03
C LEU A 40 -4.84 -0.45 -3.90
N ALA A 41 -6.07 -0.78 -3.48
CA ALA A 41 -6.51 -2.18 -3.36
C ALA A 41 -6.54 -2.89 -4.73
N VAL A 42 -7.09 -2.24 -5.77
CA VAL A 42 -7.09 -2.77 -7.13
C VAL A 42 -5.66 -2.93 -7.64
N GLY A 43 -4.83 -1.89 -7.51
CA GLY A 43 -3.44 -1.90 -7.97
C GLY A 43 -2.60 -2.99 -7.31
N LEU A 44 -2.79 -3.29 -6.02
CA LEU A 44 -2.10 -4.39 -5.34
C LEU A 44 -2.42 -5.76 -5.96
N GLY A 45 -3.64 -5.97 -6.46
CA GLY A 45 -4.00 -7.17 -7.19
C GLY A 45 -3.39 -7.25 -8.58
N GLU A 46 -3.30 -6.11 -9.27
CA GLU A 46 -2.73 -6.01 -10.61
C GLU A 46 -1.21 -6.24 -10.60
N VAL A 47 -0.48 -5.62 -9.67
CA VAL A 47 0.99 -5.63 -9.65
C VAL A 47 1.61 -6.97 -9.25
N VAL A 48 0.83 -7.90 -8.71
CA VAL A 48 1.27 -9.27 -8.43
C VAL A 48 1.04 -10.23 -9.60
N ASN A 49 0.46 -9.76 -10.70
CA ASN A 49 0.30 -10.54 -11.92
C ASN A 49 1.70 -10.83 -12.54
N ALA A 50 1.96 -12.11 -12.85
CA ALA A 50 3.25 -12.55 -13.35
C ALA A 50 3.59 -11.98 -14.73
N ASP A 51 2.62 -11.95 -15.65
CA ASP A 51 2.80 -11.42 -17.00
C ASP A 51 3.13 -9.92 -16.94
N TYR A 52 2.42 -9.17 -16.08
CA TYR A 52 2.71 -7.75 -15.83
C TYR A 52 4.14 -7.54 -15.31
N LEU A 53 4.57 -8.36 -14.35
CA LEU A 53 5.91 -8.27 -13.77
C LEU A 53 7.00 -8.63 -14.77
N GLU A 54 6.79 -9.67 -15.58
CA GLU A 54 7.73 -10.09 -16.63
C GLU A 54 7.93 -8.96 -17.65
N ASP A 55 6.83 -8.40 -18.18
CA ASP A 55 6.88 -7.28 -19.12
C ASP A 55 7.57 -6.06 -18.49
N ARG A 56 7.22 -5.73 -17.24
CA ARG A 56 7.74 -4.54 -16.56
C ARG A 56 9.24 -4.65 -16.28
N ILE A 57 9.71 -5.81 -15.81
CA ILE A 57 11.12 -6.05 -15.54
C ILE A 57 11.89 -6.15 -16.86
N GLY A 58 11.33 -6.84 -17.86
CA GLY A 58 11.91 -6.99 -19.19
C GLY A 58 12.13 -5.65 -19.89
N GLN A 59 11.18 -4.72 -19.79
CA GLN A 59 11.33 -3.36 -20.32
C GLN A 59 12.55 -2.64 -19.75
N ILE A 60 12.79 -2.74 -18.43
CA ILE A 60 13.96 -2.13 -17.78
C ILE A 60 15.24 -2.82 -18.25
N ALA A 61 15.24 -4.15 -18.29
CA ALA A 61 16.40 -4.94 -18.72
C ALA A 61 16.80 -4.67 -20.18
N TYR A 62 15.84 -4.36 -21.06
CA TYR A 62 16.11 -4.03 -22.46
C TYR A 62 16.74 -2.64 -22.64
N LEU A 63 16.44 -1.68 -21.75
CA LEU A 63 16.90 -0.29 -21.84
C LEU A 63 18.17 0.01 -21.02
N ALA A 64 18.62 -0.93 -20.19
CA ALA A 64 19.83 -0.83 -19.37
C ALA A 64 21.09 -1.24 -20.14
#